data_AF-F4GVS3-F1
#
_entry.id   AF-F4GVS3-F1
#
_cell.length_a   1.000
_cell.length_b   1.000
_cell.length_c   1.000
_cell.angle_alpha   90.00
_cell.angle_beta   90.00
_cell.angle_gamma   90.00
#
_symmetry.space_group_name_H-M   'P 1'
#
loop_
_entity.id
_entity.type
_entity.pdbx_description
1 polymer ?
#
loop_
_entity_poly.entity_id
_entity_poly.type
_entity_poly.pdbx_seq_one_letter_code
_entity_poly.pdbx_strand_id
1 'polypeptide(L)' 'MFADTPGGAHASAVVYSLVETAKANGHEPYTWLKYVLERLPLAKTVEDIEALLPWNVDSQQVAMDLAA' A
#
# COMPACT_ATOMS: atom_id res chain seq x y z
N MET A 1 15.82 13.65 8.57
CA MET A 1 15.34 12.27 8.78
C MET A 1 14.12 12.37 9.69
N PHE A 2 12.94 11.88 9.29
CA PHE A 2 11.68 12.15 10.00
C PHE A 2 11.57 11.50 11.40
N ALA A 3 12.59 10.77 11.87
CA ALA A 3 12.56 10.06 13.15
C ALA A 3 12.76 10.94 14.41
N ASP A 4 13.00 12.24 14.25
CA ASP A 4 13.41 13.13 15.36
C ASP A 4 12.24 13.70 16.18
N THR A 5 11.00 13.41 15.79
CA THR A 5 9.80 13.73 16.55
C THR A 5 8.91 12.50 16.71
N PRO A 6 8.14 12.37 17.81
CA PRO A 6 7.23 11.25 17.99
C PRO A 6 6.29 11.02 16.81
N GLY A 7 5.81 12.11 16.18
CA GLY A 7 4.96 12.06 15.00
C GLY A 7 5.67 11.49 13.77
N GLY A 8 6.91 11.90 13.51
CA GLY A 8 7.66 11.41 12.36
C GLY A 8 8.25 10.00 12.56
N ALA A 9 8.56 9.60 13.80
CA ALA A 9 8.88 8.22 14.14
C ALA A 9 7.68 7.29 13.90
N HIS A 10 6.48 7.73 14.30
CA HIS A 10 5.25 7.00 14.03
C HIS A 10 4.97 6.87 12.52
N ALA A 11 5.06 7.97 11.76
CA ALA A 11 4.88 7.94 10.32
C ALA A 11 5.87 6.98 9.64
N SER A 12 7.14 7.00 10.07
CA SER A 12 8.16 6.07 9.58
C SER A 12 7.78 4.62 9.88
N ALA A 13 7.35 4.32 11.11
CA ALA A 13 6.93 2.98 11.51
C ALA A 13 5.72 2.48 10.69
N VAL A 14 4.76 3.35 10.39
CA VAL A 14 3.61 3.02 9.52
C VAL A 14 4.07 2.65 8.11
N VAL A 15 4.94 3.47 7.50
CA VAL A 15 5.46 3.18 6.15
C VAL A 15 6.23 1.86 6.13
N TYR A 16 7.10 1.61 7.11
CA TYR A 16 7.80 0.33 7.22
C TYR A 16 6.85 -0.85 7.38
N SER A 17 5.81 -0.71 8.21
CA SER A 17 4.80 -1.76 8.40
C SER A 17 4.08 -2.10 7.09
N LEU A 18 3.74 -1.09 6.28
CA LEU A 18 3.12 -1.28 4.96
C LEU A 18 4.06 -1.96 3.97
N VAL A 19 5.33 -1.57 3.95
CA VAL A 19 6.35 -2.19 3.11
C VAL A 19 6.51 -3.68 3.44
N GLU A 20 6.59 -4.03 4.72
CA GLU A 20 6.69 -5.43 5.15
C GLU A 20 5.40 -6.21 4.85
N THR A 21 4.23 -5.57 4.98
CA THR A 21 2.95 -6.19 4.62
C THR A 21 2.88 -6.51 3.12
N ALA A 22 3.33 -5.60 2.25
CA ALA A 22 3.37 -5.83 0.81
C ALA A 22 4.27 -7.04 0.46
N LYS A 23 5.48 -7.09 1.03
CA LYS A 23 6.42 -8.21 0.84
C LYS A 23 5.84 -9.53 1.34
N ALA A 24 5.20 -9.53 2.50
CA ALA A 24 4.59 -10.73 3.09
C ALA A 24 3.47 -11.32 2.21
N ASN A 25 2.83 -10.50 1.37
CA ASN A 25 1.81 -10.90 0.42
C ASN A 25 2.36 -11.09 -1.01
N GLY A 26 3.68 -11.10 -1.20
CA GLY A 26 4.32 -11.34 -2.49
C GLY A 26 4.32 -10.16 -3.46
N HIS A 27 3.96 -8.96 -2.99
CA HIS A 27 3.94 -7.75 -3.82
C HIS A 27 5.25 -6.99 -3.73
N GLU A 28 5.65 -6.37 -4.85
CA GLU A 28 6.71 -5.37 -4.83
C GLU A 28 6.18 -4.12 -4.09
N PRO A 29 6.84 -3.66 -3.00
CA PRO A 29 6.29 -2.64 -2.12
C PRO A 29 5.91 -1.32 -2.80
N TYR A 30 6.75 -0.81 -3.71
CA TYR A 30 6.49 0.45 -4.36
C TYR A 30 5.26 0.37 -5.29
N THR A 31 5.20 -0.70 -6.09
CA THR A 31 4.12 -1.02 -7.02
C THR A 31 2.78 -1.11 -6.30
N TRP A 32 2.72 -1.87 -5.20
CA TRP A 32 1.51 -2.02 -4.41
C TRP A 32 1.09 -0.74 -3.68
N LEU A 33 2.04 -0.02 -3.07
CA LEU A 33 1.74 1.26 -2.42
C LEU A 33 1.20 2.29 -3.41
N LYS A 34 1.80 2.40 -4.60
CA LYS A 34 1.31 3.28 -5.67
C LYS A 34 -0.13 2.91 -6.05
N TYR A 35 -0.38 1.63 -6.32
CA TYR A 35 -1.69 1.10 -6.68
C TYR A 35 -2.77 1.47 -5.65
N VAL A 36 -2.49 1.25 -4.37
CA VAL A 36 -3.43 1.55 -3.27
C VAL A 36 -3.65 3.04 -3.15
N LEU A 37 -2.59 3.86 -3.14
CA LEU A 37 -2.71 5.31 -2.95
C LEU A 37 -3.44 6.02 -4.11
N GLU A 38 -3.36 5.49 -5.33
CA GLU A 38 -4.10 6.02 -6.49
C GLU A 38 -5.60 5.67 -6.44
N ARG A 39 -5.95 4.50 -5.88
CA ARG A 39 -7.34 3.99 -5.86
C ARG A 39 -8.09 4.31 -4.57
N LEU A 40 -7.39 4.49 -3.46
CA LEU A 40 -7.98 4.80 -2.16
C LEU A 40 -8.90 6.04 -2.20
N PRO A 41 -8.57 7.14 -2.90
CA PRO A 41 -9.47 8.29 -3.02
C PRO A 41 -10.76 8.00 -3.84
N LEU A 42 -10.75 6.93 -4.64
CA LEU A 42 -11.89 6.53 -5.48
C LEU A 42 -12.83 5.56 -4.76
N ALA A 43 -12.36 4.91 -3.69
CA ALA A 43 -13.13 3.98 -2.88
C ALA A 43 -14.27 4.70 -2.14
N LYS A 44 -15.51 4.20 -2.27
CA LYS A 44 -16.70 4.80 -1.65
C LYS A 44 -17.33 3.91 -0.59
N THR A 45 -17.06 2.62 -0.66
CA THR A 45 -17.62 1.60 0.22
C THR A 45 -16.52 0.90 1.02
N VAL A 46 -16.90 0.17 2.07
CA VAL A 46 -15.94 -0.62 2.85
C VAL A 46 -15.36 -1.72 1.98
N GLU A 47 -16.19 -2.31 1.13
CA GLU A 47 -15.83 -3.36 0.18
C GLU A 47 -14.79 -2.86 -0.85
N ASP A 48 -14.90 -1.61 -1.30
CA ASP A 48 -13.88 -1.00 -2.18
C ASP A 48 -12.51 -0.89 -1.48
N ILE A 49 -12.51 -0.57 -0.18
CA ILE A 49 -11.27 -0.49 0.61
C ILE A 49 -10.72 -1.90 0.86
N GLU A 50 -11.58 -2.85 1.19
CA GLU A 50 -11.19 -4.25 1.39
C GLU A 50 -10.57 -4.85 0.13
N ALA A 51 -11.08 -4.49 -1.06
CA ALA A 51 -10.53 -4.90 -2.33
C ALA A 51 -9.10 -4.38 -2.58
N LEU A 52 -8.66 -3.32 -1.89
CA LEU A 52 -7.29 -2.78 -1.96
C LEU A 52 -6.31 -3.47 -0.99
N LEU A 53 -6.80 -4.33 -0.10
CA LEU A 53 -5.96 -5.02 0.88
C LEU A 53 -5.01 -6.01 0.19
N PRO A 54 -3.78 -6.19 0.71
CA PRO A 54 -2.72 -6.88 -0.01
C PRO A 54 -2.99 -8.37 -0.26
N TRP A 55 -3.90 -8.99 0.50
CA TRP A 55 -4.35 -10.37 0.29
C TRP A 55 -5.54 -10.51 -0.68
N ASN A 56 -6.20 -9.40 -1.03
CA ASN A 56 -7.32 -9.37 -1.98
C ASN A 56 -6.90 -8.88 -3.36
N VAL A 57 -5.71 -8.30 -3.47
CA VAL A 57 -5.17 -7.78 -4.73
C VAL A 57 -4.27 -8.84 -5.39
N ASP A 58 -4.54 -9.16 -6.64
CA ASP A 58 -3.73 -10.07 -7.45
C ASP A 58 -2.43 -9.38 -7.92
N SER A 59 -1.29 -10.04 -7.78
CA SER A 59 0.02 -9.46 -8.13
C SER A 59 0.19 -9.14 -9.62
N GLN A 60 -0.51 -9.85 -10.52
CA GLN A 60 -0.54 -9.51 -11.94
C GLN A 60 -1.33 -8.22 -12.18
N GLN A 61 -2.42 -8.02 -11.45
CA GLN A 61 -3.24 -6.80 -11.53
C GLN A 61 -2.43 -5.56 -11.11
N VAL A 62 -1.67 -5.65 -10.01
CA VAL A 62 -0.81 -4.53 -9.56
C VAL A 62 0.31 -4.23 -10.56
N ALA A 63 0.91 -5.28 -11.15
CA ALA A 63 2.00 -5.12 -12.11
C ALA A 63 1.54 -4.45 -13.42
N MET A 64 0.30 -4.70 -13.86
CA MET A 64 -0.26 -4.09 -15.08
C MET A 64 -0.49 -2.58 -14.95
N ASP A 65 -0.78 -2.06 -13.75
CA ASP A 65 -0.96 -0.63 -13.51
C ASP A 65 0.34 0.19 -13.60
N LEU A 66 1.50 -0.46 -13.53
CA LEU A 66 2.78 0.21 -13.74
C LEU A 66 3.11 0.40 -15.23
N ALA A 67 2.42 -0.33 -16.10
CA ALA A 67 2.60 -0.31 -17.55
C ALA A 67 1.57 0.58 -18.29
N ALA A 68 0.59 1.13 -17.58
CA ALA A 68 -0.45 2.03 -18.10
C ALA A 68 -0.16 3.50 -17.76
#